data_AF-A0AA43BUN2-F1
#
_entry.id   AF-A0AA43BUN2-F1
#
_cell.length_a   1.000
_cell.length_b   1.000
_cell.length_c   1.000
_cell.angle_alpha   90.00
_cell.angle_beta   90.00
_cell.angle_gamma   90.00
#
_symmetry.space_group_name_H-M   'P 1'
#
loop_
_entity.id
_entity.type
_entity.pdbx_description
1 polymer ?
#
loop_
_entity_poly.entity_id
_entity_poly.type
_entity_poly.pdbx_seq_one_letter_code
_entity_poly.pdbx_strand_id
1 'polypeptide(L)'
;MSTEKTVVKVAIGGDEYTLKSDRPPEYTRAVADHVDKTLRDIASSGAMVETQKAAILAALAIADELFQARRSQREMTDRLNALGTELSRLLPPAKRRSRSTGAFATRSEDP
;
A
#
# COMPACT_ATOMS: atom_id res chain seq x y z
N MET A 1 -2.86 11.99 -17.89
CA MET A 1 -2.23 10.65 -17.88
C MET A 1 -3.32 9.65 -18.18
N SER A 2 -3.41 9.15 -19.41
CA SER A 2 -4.40 8.17 -19.81
C SER A 2 -4.11 6.86 -19.10
N THR A 3 -4.99 6.41 -18.21
CA THR A 3 -4.87 5.10 -17.57
C THR A 3 -5.20 4.03 -18.61
N GLU A 4 -4.16 3.47 -19.21
CA GLU A 4 -4.31 2.36 -20.15
C GLU A 4 -4.85 1.15 -19.40
N LYS A 5 -6.12 0.80 -19.67
CA LYS A 5 -6.78 -0.30 -18.99
C LYS A 5 -6.19 -1.62 -19.49
N THR A 6 -5.59 -2.37 -18.59
CA THR A 6 -5.04 -3.69 -18.86
C THR A 6 -6.13 -4.75 -18.68
N VAL A 7 -6.19 -5.71 -19.61
CA VAL A 7 -7.05 -6.89 -19.51
C VAL A 7 -6.20 -8.10 -19.13
N VAL A 8 -6.57 -8.80 -18.06
CA VAL A 8 -5.81 -9.93 -17.51
C VAL A 8 -6.73 -11.12 -17.27
N LYS A 9 -6.33 -12.30 -17.71
CA LYS A 9 -7.01 -13.56 -17.36
C LYS A 9 -6.38 -14.16 -16.10
N VAL A 10 -7.20 -14.56 -15.15
CA VAL A 10 -6.79 -15.15 -13.86
C VAL A 10 -7.73 -16.30 -13.50
N ALA A 11 -7.29 -17.19 -12.61
CA ALA A 11 -8.13 -18.27 -12.08
C ALA A 11 -8.25 -18.09 -10.55
N ILE A 12 -9.46 -18.06 -10.02
CA ILE A 12 -9.74 -17.86 -8.59
C ILE A 12 -10.78 -18.89 -8.16
N GLY A 13 -10.48 -19.70 -7.15
CA GLY A 13 -11.44 -20.68 -6.61
C GLY A 13 -11.84 -21.79 -7.59
N GLY A 14 -11.05 -22.02 -8.64
CA GLY A 14 -11.33 -22.98 -9.71
C GLY A 14 -12.02 -22.37 -10.95
N ASP A 15 -12.48 -21.12 -10.87
CA ASP A 15 -13.14 -20.44 -11.98
C ASP A 15 -12.19 -19.45 -12.69
N GLU A 16 -12.30 -19.34 -14.01
CA GLU A 16 -11.56 -18.36 -14.80
C GLU A 16 -12.28 -17.01 -14.88
N TYR A 17 -11.54 -15.93 -14.64
CA TYR A 17 -12.03 -14.55 -14.70
C TYR A 17 -11.18 -13.70 -15.64
N THR A 18 -11.84 -12.79 -16.37
CA THR A 18 -11.18 -11.75 -17.15
C THR A 18 -11.33 -10.40 -16.46
N LEU A 19 -10.26 -9.91 -15.86
CA LEU A 19 -10.23 -8.66 -15.11
C LEU A 19 -9.78 -7.49 -15.98
N LYS A 20 -10.46 -6.35 -15.84
CA LYS A 20 -10.03 -5.06 -16.40
C LYS A 20 -9.51 -4.19 -15.25
N SER A 21 -8.26 -3.78 -15.31
CA SER A 21 -7.61 -2.98 -14.27
C SER A 21 -6.86 -1.78 -14.85
N ASP A 22 -6.73 -0.72 -14.08
CA ASP A 22 -5.82 0.41 -14.33
C ASP A 22 -4.39 0.15 -13.79
N ARG A 23 -4.18 -1.02 -13.19
CA ARG A 23 -2.89 -1.46 -12.66
C ARG A 23 -2.14 -2.34 -13.68
N PRO A 24 -0.81 -2.46 -13.55
CA PRO A 24 -0.01 -3.36 -14.37
C PRO A 24 -0.51 -4.82 -14.29
N PRO A 25 -0.40 -5.58 -15.39
CA PRO A 25 -0.88 -6.96 -15.43
C PRO A 25 -0.28 -7.87 -14.36
N GLU A 26 0.99 -7.66 -14.01
CA GLU A 26 1.71 -8.41 -12.98
C GLU A 26 1.10 -8.16 -11.60
N TYR A 27 0.76 -6.90 -11.30
CA TYR A 27 0.12 -6.53 -10.04
C TYR A 27 -1.28 -7.13 -9.94
N THR A 28 -2.08 -7.04 -11.01
CA THR A 28 -3.43 -7.62 -11.03
C THR A 28 -3.40 -9.14 -10.85
N ARG A 29 -2.43 -9.84 -11.47
CA ARG A 29 -2.21 -11.28 -11.24
C ARG A 29 -1.84 -11.57 -9.80
N ALA A 30 -0.87 -10.85 -9.24
CA ALA A 30 -0.45 -11.06 -7.86
C ALA A 30 -1.61 -10.88 -6.86
N VAL A 31 -2.50 -9.91 -7.08
CA VAL A 31 -3.71 -9.74 -6.27
C VAL A 31 -4.66 -10.92 -6.42
N ALA A 32 -4.90 -11.39 -7.65
CA ALA A 32 -5.77 -12.55 -7.89
C ALA A 32 -5.20 -13.84 -7.25
N ASP A 33 -3.90 -14.07 -7.39
CA ASP A 33 -3.19 -15.22 -6.79
C ASP A 33 -3.28 -15.19 -5.27
N HIS A 34 -3.18 -14.01 -4.65
CA HIS A 34 -3.35 -13.85 -3.22
C HIS A 34 -4.79 -14.18 -2.77
N VAL A 35 -5.80 -13.67 -3.49
CA VAL A 35 -7.21 -13.98 -3.19
C VAL A 35 -7.48 -15.48 -3.32
N ASP A 36 -6.99 -16.10 -4.39
CA ASP A 36 -7.16 -17.54 -4.64
C ASP A 36 -6.47 -18.39 -3.57
N LYS A 37 -5.26 -18.02 -3.15
CA LYS A 37 -4.57 -18.69 -2.05
C LYS A 37 -5.38 -18.63 -0.75
N THR A 38 -5.82 -17.45 -0.34
CA THR A 38 -6.60 -17.29 0.90
C THR A 38 -7.92 -18.07 0.84
N LEU A 39 -8.56 -18.08 -0.33
CA LEU A 39 -9.77 -18.86 -0.56
C LEU A 39 -9.52 -20.37 -0.40
N ARG A 40 -8.44 -20.90 -0.99
CA ARG A 40 -8.07 -22.32 -0.88
C ARG A 40 -7.70 -22.70 0.56
N ASP A 41 -6.97 -21.86 1.26
CA ASP A 41 -6.58 -22.09 2.65
C ASP A 41 -7.84 -22.25 3.54
N ILE A 42 -8.82 -21.36 3.38
CA ILE A 42 -10.10 -21.44 4.10
C ILE A 42 -10.92 -22.65 3.68
N ALA A 43 -11.02 -22.93 2.38
CA ALA A 43 -11.75 -24.08 1.86
C ALA A 43 -11.16 -25.42 2.32
N SER A 44 -9.85 -25.48 2.55
CA SER A 44 -9.15 -26.68 3.07
C SER A 44 -9.37 -26.92 4.57
N SER A 45 -9.76 -25.88 5.33
CA SER A 45 -9.88 -25.89 6.79
C SER A 45 -11.26 -26.32 7.33
N GLY A 46 -12.26 -26.54 6.47
CA GLY A 46 -13.62 -26.85 6.88
C GLY A 46 -14.32 -27.85 5.96
N ALA A 47 -15.06 -28.80 6.57
CA ALA A 47 -15.90 -29.75 5.86
C ALA A 47 -16.91 -29.03 4.97
N MET A 48 -16.85 -29.27 3.65
CA MET A 48 -17.80 -28.81 2.62
C MET A 48 -18.42 -27.42 2.90
N VAL A 49 -17.58 -26.41 3.13
CA VAL A 49 -18.08 -25.03 3.16
C VAL A 49 -18.55 -24.68 1.76
N GLU A 50 -19.82 -24.27 1.62
CA GLU A 50 -20.35 -23.74 0.36
C GLU A 50 -19.40 -22.65 -0.17
N THR A 51 -19.01 -22.72 -1.45
CA THR A 51 -18.00 -21.85 -2.08
C THR A 51 -18.22 -20.36 -1.76
N GLN A 52 -19.47 -19.92 -1.71
CA GLN A 52 -19.84 -18.54 -1.38
C GLN A 52 -19.45 -18.15 0.06
N LYS A 53 -19.63 -19.04 1.04
CA LYS A 53 -19.24 -18.79 2.44
C LYS A 53 -17.71 -18.74 2.56
N ALA A 54 -16.99 -19.63 1.86
CA ALA A 54 -15.54 -19.58 1.80
C ALA A 54 -15.03 -18.26 1.19
N ALA A 55 -15.67 -17.76 0.13
CA ALA A 55 -15.34 -16.48 -0.48
C ALA A 55 -15.56 -15.29 0.48
N ILE A 56 -16.66 -15.29 1.24
CA ILE A 56 -16.93 -14.25 2.24
C ILE A 56 -15.87 -14.29 3.35
N LEU A 57 -15.53 -15.48 3.85
CA LEU A 57 -14.48 -15.64 4.87
C LEU A 57 -13.10 -15.19 4.35
N ALA A 58 -12.77 -15.49 3.10
CA ALA A 58 -11.54 -15.04 2.47
C ALA A 58 -11.48 -13.51 2.36
N ALA A 59 -12.58 -12.88 1.95
CA ALA A 59 -12.68 -11.42 1.90
C ALA A 59 -12.52 -10.79 3.29
N LEU A 60 -13.10 -11.40 4.34
CA LEU A 60 -12.95 -10.93 5.73
C LEU A 60 -11.50 -11.05 6.21
N ALA A 61 -10.83 -12.17 5.92
CA ALA A 61 -9.43 -12.37 6.27
C ALA A 61 -8.51 -11.32 5.62
N ILE A 62 -8.65 -11.11 4.30
CA ILE A 62 -7.88 -10.10 3.56
C ILE A 62 -8.15 -8.68 4.07
N ALA A 63 -9.41 -8.37 4.41
CA ALA A 63 -9.78 -7.08 4.97
C ALA A 63 -9.16 -6.85 6.36
N ASP A 64 -9.11 -7.89 7.21
CA ASP A 64 -8.44 -7.80 8.51
C ASP A 64 -6.93 -7.55 8.34
N GLU A 65 -6.26 -8.31 7.45
CA GLU A 65 -4.84 -8.08 7.13
C GLU A 65 -4.58 -6.63 6.70
N LEU A 66 -5.42 -6.08 5.84
CA LEU A 66 -5.35 -4.68 5.41
C LEU A 66 -5.50 -3.71 6.59
N PHE A 67 -6.46 -3.96 7.49
CA PHE A 67 -6.70 -3.08 8.63
C PHE A 67 -5.57 -3.15 9.66
N GLN A 68 -5.01 -4.33 9.88
CA GLN A 68 -3.85 -4.53 10.74
C GLN A 68 -2.60 -3.83 10.17
N ALA A 69 -2.35 -3.97 8.87
CA ALA A 69 -1.25 -3.27 8.20
C ALA A 69 -1.41 -1.74 8.31
N ARG A 70 -2.62 -1.21 8.11
CA ARG A 70 -2.92 0.23 8.27
C ARG A 70 -2.75 0.70 9.71
N ARG A 71 -3.13 -0.11 10.70
CA ARG A 71 -2.91 0.20 12.12
C ARG A 71 -1.41 0.28 12.43
N SER A 72 -0.65 -0.74 12.02
CA SER A 72 0.80 -0.77 12.20
C SER A 72 1.50 0.42 11.53
N GLN A 73 1.08 0.80 10.32
CA GLN A 73 1.61 1.99 9.63
C GLN A 73 1.37 3.29 10.40
N ARG A 74 0.18 3.47 10.98
CA ARG A 74 -0.14 4.64 11.81
C ARG A 74 0.73 4.67 13.06
N GLU A 75 0.80 3.54 13.78
CA GLU A 75 1.63 3.42 14.98
C GLU A 75 3.11 3.72 14.71
N MET A 76 3.64 3.24 13.58
CA MET A 76 5.02 3.54 13.17
C MET A 76 5.20 5.04 12.89
N THR A 77 4.25 5.66 12.19
CA THR A 77 4.29 7.10 11.88
C THR A 77 4.25 7.93 13.17
N ASP A 78 3.40 7.56 14.12
CA ASP A 78 3.28 8.24 15.41
C ASP A 78 4.58 8.12 16.22
N ARG A 79 5.20 6.93 16.22
CA ARG A 79 6.52 6.73 16.86
C ARG A 79 7.61 7.59 16.21
N LEU A 80 7.66 7.63 14.88
CA LEU A 80 8.63 8.47 14.15
C LEU A 80 8.44 9.96 14.47
N ASN A 81 7.19 10.43 14.55
CA ASN A 81 6.88 11.81 14.92
C ASN A 81 7.26 12.12 16.37
N ALA A 82 7.01 11.20 17.29
CA ALA A 82 7.39 11.33 18.70
C ALA A 82 8.92 11.43 18.84
N LEU A 83 9.67 10.53 18.21
CA LEU A 83 11.14 10.58 18.18
C LEU A 83 11.65 11.87 17.53
N GLY A 84 11.06 12.31 16.42
CA GLY A 84 11.41 13.58 15.76
C GLY A 84 11.18 14.80 16.65
N THR A 85 10.11 14.79 17.44
CA THR A 85 9.80 15.83 18.43
C THR A 85 10.82 15.83 19.56
N GLU A 86 11.20 14.66 20.05
CA GLU A 86 12.21 14.51 21.10
C GLU A 86 13.59 14.99 20.64
N LEU A 87 14.03 14.58 19.44
CA LEU A 87 15.26 15.08 18.83
C LEU A 87 15.24 16.60 18.64
N SER A 88 14.10 17.16 18.22
CA SER A 88 13.95 18.62 18.04
C SER A 88 14.03 19.40 19.35
N ARG A 89 13.67 18.79 20.49
CA ARG A 89 13.80 19.40 21.82
C ARG A 89 15.23 19.40 22.33
N LEU A 90 16.02 18.38 22.00
CA LEU A 90 17.41 18.24 22.42
C LEU A 90 18.39 19.05 21.56
N LEU A 91 17.98 19.45 20.35
CA LEU A 91 18.78 20.31 19.48
C LEU A 91 18.58 21.80 19.84
N PRO A 92 19.66 22.57 20.14
CA PRO A 92 19.54 23.99 20.44
C PRO A 92 19.04 24.79 19.22
N PRO A 93 18.27 25.90 19.43
CA PRO A 93 17.55 26.64 18.38
C PRO A 93 18.42 27.36 17.32
N ALA A 94 19.74 27.16 17.32
CA ALA A 94 20.70 27.97 16.56
C ALA A 94 20.90 27.59 15.07
N LYS A 95 20.22 26.58 14.51
CA LYS A 95 20.34 26.23 13.07
C LYS A 95 19.15 26.66 12.19
N ARG A 96 18.32 27.60 12.64
CA ARG A 96 17.16 28.12 11.88
C ARG A 96 17.49 29.22 10.85
N ARG A 97 18.68 29.85 10.90
CA ARG A 97 19.04 30.99 10.02
C ARG A 97 19.85 30.66 8.76
N SER A 98 20.20 29.41 8.48
CA SER A 98 21.07 29.09 7.32
C SER A 98 20.34 28.57 6.07
N ARG A 99 18.99 28.57 6.03
CA ARG A 99 18.23 28.05 4.87
C ARG A 99 17.41 29.10 4.11
N SER A 100 17.59 30.40 4.36
CA SER A 100 16.87 31.47 3.65
C SER A 100 17.72 32.37 2.74
N THR A 101 19.01 32.08 2.51
CA THR A 101 19.88 32.91 1.63
C THR A 101 20.49 32.17 0.44
N GLY A 102 20.00 30.96 0.12
CA GLY A 102 20.50 30.15 -0.99
C GLY A 102 19.58 30.06 -2.21
N ALA A 103 18.66 31.01 -2.42
CA ALA A 103 17.80 31.04 -3.60
C ALA A 103 18.21 32.23 -4.49
N PHE A 104 18.75 31.90 -5.68
CA PHE A 104 18.65 32.62 -6.97
C PHE A 104 18.93 34.14 -6.98
N ALA A 105 19.80 34.75 -7.79
CA ALA A 105 20.51 34.35 -8.99
C ALA A 105 21.61 35.41 -9.31
N THR A 106 22.68 34.94 -9.94
CA THR A 106 23.53 35.58 -10.98
C THR A 106 23.96 37.05 -10.85
N ARG A 107 25.27 37.18 -10.64
CA ARG A 107 26.14 38.30 -11.00
C ARG A 107 26.45 38.26 -12.51
N SER A 108 26.23 39.35 -13.23
CA SER A 108 26.98 39.82 -14.43
C SER A 108 26.43 41.22 -14.78
N GLU A 109 26.99 42.30 -14.23
CA GLU A 109 27.97 43.20 -14.88
C GLU A 109 27.39 43.99 -16.08
N ASP A 110 27.00 45.23 -15.77
CA ASP A 110 26.88 46.41 -16.67
C ASP A 110 28.29 46.81 -17.21
N PRO A 111 28.39 47.55 -18.33
CA PRO A 111 28.10 49.00 -18.38
C PRO A 111 27.01 49.44 -19.36
#